data_AF-A0A6L9KAW3-F1
#
_entry.id   AF-A0A6L9KAW3-F1
#
_cell.length_a   1.000
_cell.length_b   1.000
_cell.length_c   1.000
_cell.angle_alpha   90.00
_cell.angle_beta   90.00
_cell.angle_gamma   90.00
#
_symmetry.space_group_name_H-M   'P 1'
#
loop_
_entity.id
_entity.type
_entity.pdbx_description
1 polymer ?
#
loop_
_entity_poly.entity_id
_entity_poly.type
_entity_poly.pdbx_seq_one_letter_code
_entity_poly.pdbx_strand_id
1 'polypeptide(L)'
;MVNQLRIIIVLFSIVFVSCSQIPTELQTAEALLKTKPDSVLSILQHLQPEILKSESNRALYGLLLFQALDRNNQTLQPDSIINFSVNYYQKNNYKRELGIGYYYKARLYKRAQRFDEAT
;
A
#
# COMPACT_ATOMS: atom_id res chain seq x y z
N MET A 1 -3.47 45.64 16.72
CA MET A 1 -3.12 44.40 17.47
C MET A 1 -3.90 43.16 17.02
N VAL A 2 -5.21 43.25 16.75
CA VAL A 2 -6.06 42.08 16.39
C VAL A 2 -5.65 41.37 15.09
N ASN A 3 -5.18 42.11 14.08
CA ASN A 3 -4.79 41.51 12.78
C ASN A 3 -3.49 40.70 12.87
N GLN A 4 -2.56 41.07 13.74
CA GLN A 4 -1.32 40.32 13.96
C GLN A 4 -1.60 38.96 14.62
N LEU A 5 -2.57 38.93 15.56
CA LEU A 5 -3.01 37.70 16.21
C LEU A 5 -3.68 36.72 15.24
N ARG A 6 -4.44 37.23 14.25
CA ARG A 6 -5.06 36.41 13.19
C ARG A 6 -4.03 35.77 12.26
N ILE A 7 -2.97 36.48 11.92
CA ILE A 7 -1.88 35.95 11.07
C ILE A 7 -1.16 34.80 11.81
N ILE A 8 -0.91 34.95 13.11
CA ILE A 8 -0.27 33.92 13.94
C ILE A 8 -1.14 32.65 14.03
N ILE A 9 -2.47 32.80 14.16
CA ILE A 9 -3.41 31.65 14.20
C ILE A 9 -3.46 30.91 12.85
N VAL A 10 -3.41 31.64 11.73
CA VAL A 10 -3.36 31.04 10.38
C VAL A 10 -2.03 30.32 10.13
N LEU A 11 -0.90 30.88 10.59
CA LEU A 11 0.42 30.24 10.51
C LEU A 11 0.53 28.98 11.39
N PHE A 12 -0.12 28.96 12.57
CA PHE A 12 -0.12 27.80 13.47
C PHE A 12 -0.95 26.62 12.91
N SER A 13 -1.84 26.88 11.95
CA SER A 13 -2.72 25.86 11.35
C SER A 13 -2.02 25.04 10.24
N ILE A 14 -0.80 25.41 9.82
CA ILE A 14 -0.09 24.76 8.69
C ILE A 14 0.81 23.59 9.15
N VAL A 15 0.93 23.33 10.45
CA VAL A 15 1.85 22.31 10.98
C VAL A 15 1.11 21.10 11.54
N PHE A 16 0.26 20.47 10.72
CA PHE A 16 -0.02 19.04 10.86
C PHE A 16 0.57 18.31 9.66
N VAL A 17 1.90 18.40 9.53
CA VAL A 17 2.65 17.42 8.74
C VAL A 17 2.58 16.12 9.54
N SER A 18 1.53 15.33 9.31
CA SER A 18 1.50 13.94 9.75
C SER A 18 2.58 13.22 8.93
N CYS A 19 3.79 13.15 9.48
CA CYS A 19 4.82 12.28 8.97
C CYS A 19 4.39 10.85 9.33
N SER A 20 3.55 10.25 8.48
CA SER A 20 3.21 8.84 8.59
C SER A 20 4.47 8.05 8.23
N GLN A 21 5.30 7.77 9.23
CA GLN A 21 6.49 6.95 9.04
C GLN A 21 6.03 5.54 8.63
N ILE A 22 6.46 5.11 7.45
CA ILE A 22 6.27 3.73 7.01
C ILE A 22 7.05 2.85 8.00
N PRO A 23 6.45 1.80 8.58
CA PRO A 23 7.16 0.89 9.49
C PRO A 23 8.39 0.26 8.85
N THR A 24 9.46 0.08 9.64
CA THR A 24 10.76 -0.41 9.19
C THR A 24 10.67 -1.74 8.45
N GLU A 25 9.75 -2.61 8.86
CA GLU A 25 9.48 -3.91 8.23
C GLU A 25 8.95 -3.77 6.81
N LEU A 26 8.01 -2.85 6.58
CA LEU A 26 7.46 -2.58 5.25
C LEU A 26 8.49 -1.88 4.35
N GLN A 27 9.31 -0.98 4.90
CA GLN A 27 10.43 -0.38 4.16
C GLN A 27 11.46 -1.44 3.75
N THR A 28 11.79 -2.36 4.66
CA THR A 28 12.72 -3.46 4.40
C THR A 28 12.16 -4.41 3.34
N ALA A 29 10.87 -4.74 3.44
CA ALA A 29 10.17 -5.56 2.46
C ALA A 29 10.20 -4.92 1.06
N GLU A 30 9.93 -3.61 0.96
CA GLU A 30 10.00 -2.88 -0.31
C GLU A 30 11.41 -2.89 -0.93
N ALA A 31 12.43 -2.64 -0.11
CA ALA A 31 13.82 -2.63 -0.55
C ALA A 31 14.29 -4.00 -1.06
N LEU A 32 13.84 -5.09 -0.41
CA LEU A 32 14.23 -6.45 -0.76
C LEU A 32 13.43 -7.05 -1.92
N LEU A 33 12.30 -6.46 -2.31
CA LEU A 33 11.36 -7.04 -3.27
C LEU A 33 11.99 -7.45 -4.60
N LYS A 34 12.95 -6.66 -5.09
CA LYS A 34 13.63 -6.96 -6.36
C LYS A 34 14.65 -8.09 -6.26
N THR A 35 15.33 -8.20 -5.11
CA THR A 35 16.51 -9.06 -4.96
C THR A 35 16.22 -10.34 -4.17
N LYS A 36 15.26 -10.31 -3.24
CA LYS A 36 14.95 -11.40 -2.31
C LYS A 36 13.43 -11.48 -2.06
N PRO A 37 12.61 -11.77 -3.08
CA PRO A 37 11.15 -11.82 -2.95
C PRO A 37 10.67 -12.87 -1.93
N ASP A 38 11.34 -14.01 -1.78
CA ASP A 38 11.02 -14.99 -0.73
C ASP A 38 11.18 -14.41 0.68
N SER A 39 12.24 -13.64 0.92
CA SER A 39 12.43 -12.94 2.20
C SER A 39 11.34 -11.91 2.46
N VAL A 40 10.83 -11.26 1.40
CA VAL A 40 9.68 -10.34 1.53
C VAL A 40 8.45 -11.08 2.04
N LEU A 41 8.12 -12.25 1.51
CA LEU A 41 7.00 -13.04 2.02
C LEU A 41 7.16 -13.38 3.50
N SER A 42 8.37 -13.81 3.89
CA SER A 42 8.67 -14.09 5.30
C SER A 42 8.46 -12.86 6.18
N ILE A 43 8.91 -11.68 5.77
CA ILE A 43 8.71 -10.43 6.53
C ILE A 43 7.21 -10.12 6.65
N LEU A 44 6.47 -10.18 5.53
CA LEU A 44 5.05 -9.84 5.51
C LEU A 44 4.18 -10.83 6.32
N GLN A 45 4.57 -12.10 6.39
CA GLN A 45 3.86 -13.12 7.19
C GLN A 45 4.02 -12.93 8.70
N HIS A 46 5.15 -12.37 9.15
CA HIS A 46 5.46 -12.14 10.57
C HIS A 46 5.21 -10.70 11.01
N LEU A 47 4.54 -9.91 10.17
CA LEU A 47 4.26 -8.51 10.46
C LEU A 47 3.28 -8.39 11.64
N GLN A 48 3.58 -7.50 12.58
CA GLN A 48 2.70 -7.24 13.71
C GLN A 48 1.35 -6.66 13.23
N PRO A 49 0.20 -7.16 13.69
CA PRO A 49 -1.12 -6.67 13.27
C PRO A 49 -1.31 -5.16 13.48
N GLU A 50 -0.65 -4.58 14.48
CA GLU A 50 -0.65 -3.15 14.80
C GLU A 50 -0.20 -2.29 13.63
N ILE A 51 0.78 -2.77 12.85
CA ILE A 51 1.30 -2.07 11.67
C ILE A 51 0.19 -1.88 10.62
N LEU A 52 -0.71 -2.86 10.50
CA LEU A 52 -1.78 -2.88 9.51
C LEU A 52 -3.04 -2.11 9.94
N LYS A 53 -3.05 -1.48 11.13
CA LYS A 53 -4.14 -0.60 11.57
C LYS A 53 -4.21 0.69 10.74
N SER A 54 -3.08 1.14 10.19
CA SER A 54 -3.04 2.26 9.25
C SER A 54 -3.46 1.80 7.85
N GLU A 55 -4.44 2.49 7.26
CA GLU A 55 -4.89 2.20 5.88
C GLU A 55 -3.73 2.29 4.87
N SER A 56 -2.82 3.25 5.05
CA SER A 56 -1.63 3.40 4.19
C SER A 56 -0.72 2.18 4.26
N ASN A 57 -0.45 1.69 5.47
CA ASN A 57 0.40 0.52 5.66
C ASN A 57 -0.26 -0.74 5.11
N ARG A 58 -1.58 -0.89 5.32
CA ARG A 58 -2.35 -2.01 4.80
C ARG A 58 -2.40 -2.02 3.26
N ALA A 59 -2.46 -0.85 2.63
CA ALA A 59 -2.40 -0.72 1.17
C ALA A 59 -1.00 -1.08 0.63
N LEU A 60 0.07 -0.59 1.29
CA LEU A 60 1.44 -0.94 0.91
C LEU A 60 1.71 -2.44 1.09
N TYR A 61 1.27 -3.01 2.21
CA TYR A 61 1.32 -4.44 2.47
C TYR A 61 0.71 -5.25 1.32
N GLY A 62 -0.46 -4.86 0.84
CA GLY A 62 -1.13 -5.60 -0.23
C GLY A 62 -0.39 -5.55 -1.57
N LEU A 63 0.19 -4.42 -1.94
CA LEU A 63 1.02 -4.32 -3.14
C LEU A 63 2.31 -5.15 -3.02
N LEU A 64 2.99 -5.09 -1.87
CA LEU A 64 4.22 -5.85 -1.65
C LEU A 64 3.93 -7.36 -1.65
N LEU A 65 2.82 -7.78 -1.03
CA LEU A 65 2.40 -9.18 -0.99
C LEU A 65 2.16 -9.71 -2.40
N PHE A 66 1.33 -9.04 -3.22
CA PHE A 66 1.04 -9.52 -4.58
C PHE A 66 2.27 -9.54 -5.49
N GLN A 67 3.16 -8.56 -5.35
CA GLN A 67 4.44 -8.56 -6.08
C GLN A 67 5.35 -9.71 -5.65
N ALA A 68 5.43 -10.01 -4.35
CA ALA A 68 6.26 -11.08 -3.83
C ALA A 68 5.70 -12.46 -4.20
N LEU A 69 4.38 -12.66 -4.06
CA LEU A 69 3.68 -13.88 -4.47
C LEU A 69 3.97 -14.20 -5.94
N ASP A 70 3.81 -13.20 -6.79
CA ASP A 70 4.06 -13.31 -8.22
C ASP A 70 5.50 -13.71 -8.56
N ARG A 71 6.48 -13.00 -7.98
CA ARG A 71 7.91 -13.27 -8.21
C ARG A 71 8.34 -14.65 -7.72
N ASN A 72 7.64 -15.20 -6.74
CA ASN A 72 7.87 -16.54 -6.21
C ASN A 72 6.94 -17.61 -6.82
N ASN A 73 6.24 -17.28 -7.92
CA ASN A 73 5.30 -18.19 -8.59
C ASN A 73 4.19 -18.75 -7.68
N GLN A 74 3.83 -18.02 -6.64
CA GLN A 74 2.75 -18.38 -5.71
C GLN A 74 1.40 -17.86 -6.20
N THR A 75 0.32 -18.46 -5.67
CA THR A 75 -1.05 -18.06 -6.01
C THR A 75 -1.33 -16.64 -5.53
N LEU A 76 -1.81 -15.79 -6.43
CA LEU A 76 -2.29 -14.44 -6.11
C LEU A 76 -3.61 -14.55 -5.35
N GLN A 77 -3.59 -14.37 -4.04
CA GLN A 77 -4.78 -14.43 -3.18
C GLN A 77 -4.48 -13.85 -1.80
N PRO A 78 -5.52 -13.48 -1.03
CA PRO A 78 -6.92 -13.30 -1.44
C PRO A 78 -7.20 -11.98 -2.17
N ASP A 79 -8.26 -11.97 -2.98
CA ASP A 79 -8.74 -10.82 -3.78
C ASP A 79 -8.95 -9.55 -2.93
N SER A 80 -9.41 -9.73 -1.69
CA SER A 80 -9.72 -8.63 -0.77
C SER A 80 -8.50 -7.73 -0.48
N ILE A 81 -7.29 -8.29 -0.51
CA ILE A 81 -6.06 -7.54 -0.22
C ILE A 81 -5.70 -6.59 -1.38
N ILE A 82 -5.72 -7.09 -2.61
CA ILE A 82 -5.39 -6.23 -3.76
C ILE A 82 -6.50 -5.21 -4.01
N ASN A 83 -7.76 -5.58 -3.79
CA ASN A 83 -8.90 -4.67 -3.90
C ASN A 83 -8.82 -3.54 -2.86
N PHE A 84 -8.45 -3.83 -1.62
CA PHE A 84 -8.21 -2.79 -0.62
C PHE A 84 -7.11 -1.82 -1.07
N SER A 85 -6.00 -2.35 -1.59
CA SER A 85 -4.86 -1.56 -2.05
C SER A 85 -5.26 -0.63 -3.20
N VAL A 86 -5.93 -1.16 -4.23
CA VAL A 86 -6.45 -0.38 -5.37
C VAL A 86 -7.36 0.74 -4.90
N ASN A 87 -8.34 0.44 -4.03
CA ASN A 87 -9.27 1.44 -3.50
C ASN A 87 -8.55 2.56 -2.75
N TYR A 88 -7.57 2.22 -1.91
CA TYR A 88 -6.78 3.20 -1.18
C TYR A 88 -5.98 4.10 -2.13
N TYR A 89 -5.22 3.53 -3.06
CA TYR A 89 -4.38 4.31 -3.98
C TYR A 89 -5.20 5.13 -4.98
N GLN A 90 -6.39 4.66 -5.36
CA GLN A 90 -7.35 5.41 -6.17
C GLN A 90 -7.89 6.63 -5.41
N LYS A 91 -8.36 6.44 -4.17
CA LYS A 91 -8.89 7.53 -3.32
C LYS A 91 -7.85 8.64 -3.09
N ASN A 92 -6.57 8.27 -2.95
CA ASN A 92 -5.49 9.19 -2.63
C ASN A 92 -4.71 9.69 -3.87
N ASN A 93 -5.12 9.33 -5.09
CA ASN A 93 -4.49 9.75 -6.35
C ASN A 93 -3.00 9.34 -6.52
N TYR A 94 -2.61 8.23 -5.90
CA TYR A 94 -1.27 7.65 -6.00
C TYR A 94 -1.12 6.80 -7.26
N LYS A 95 -0.88 7.48 -8.40
CA LYS A 95 -0.98 6.89 -9.75
C LYS A 95 -0.04 5.71 -9.99
N ARG A 96 1.18 5.73 -9.43
CA ARG A 96 2.18 4.68 -9.63
C ARG A 96 1.71 3.38 -8.98
N GLU A 97 1.38 3.46 -7.70
CA GLU A 97 0.91 2.37 -6.87
C GLU A 97 -0.42 1.82 -7.38
N LEU A 98 -1.31 2.72 -7.84
CA LEU A 98 -2.57 2.35 -8.48
C LEU A 98 -2.34 1.53 -9.77
N GLY A 99 -1.38 1.93 -10.60
CA GLY A 99 -1.02 1.17 -11.81
C GLY A 99 -0.53 -0.24 -11.50
N ILE A 100 0.30 -0.39 -10.45
CA ILE A 100 0.75 -1.70 -9.96
C ILE A 100 -0.46 -2.51 -9.44
N GLY A 101 -1.34 -1.86 -8.68
CA GLY A 101 -2.57 -2.46 -8.16
C GLY A 101 -3.46 -3.03 -9.27
N TYR A 102 -3.75 -2.24 -10.30
CA TYR A 102 -4.55 -2.69 -11.46
C TYR A 102 -3.88 -3.83 -12.22
N TYR A 103 -2.56 -3.78 -12.41
CA TYR A 103 -1.83 -4.88 -13.04
C TYR A 103 -2.04 -6.21 -12.31
N TYR A 104 -1.93 -6.21 -10.98
CA TYR A 104 -2.12 -7.43 -10.19
C TYR A 104 -3.59 -7.86 -10.08
N LYS A 105 -4.54 -6.91 -9.98
CA LYS A 105 -5.98 -7.19 -10.04
C LYS A 105 -6.36 -7.88 -11.36
N ALA A 106 -5.87 -7.38 -12.50
CA ALA A 106 -6.11 -8.00 -13.81
C ALA A 106 -5.54 -9.42 -13.91
N ARG A 107 -4.34 -9.65 -13.36
CA ARG A 107 -3.70 -10.98 -13.37
C ARG A 107 -4.41 -12.00 -12.50
N LEU A 108 -4.87 -11.58 -11.33
CA LEU A 108 -5.70 -12.37 -10.44
C LEU A 108 -6.95 -12.88 -11.19
N TYR A 109 -7.69 -11.98 -11.83
CA TYR A 109 -8.91 -12.35 -12.55
C TYR A 109 -8.67 -13.19 -13.80
N LYS A 110 -7.60 -12.91 -14.55
CA LYS A 110 -7.18 -13.77 -15.66
C LYS A 110 -6.94 -15.21 -15.19
N ARG A 111 -6.30 -15.40 -14.02
CA ARG A 111 -6.06 -16.74 -13.45
C ARG A 111 -7.34 -17.41 -12.98
N ALA A 112 -8.29 -16.63 -12.45
CA ALA A 112 -9.60 -17.11 -12.01
C ALA A 112 -10.63 -17.27 -13.14
N GLN A 113 -10.26 -17.00 -14.41
CA GLN A 113 -11.17 -16.94 -15.56
C GLN A 113 -12.35 -15.96 -15.39
N ARG A 114 -12.20 -14.96 -14.52
CA ARG A 114 -13.23 -13.95 -14.17
C ARG A 114 -12.99 -12.64 -14.92
N PHE A 115 -12.96 -12.71 -16.25
CA PHE A 115 -12.56 -11.56 -17.09
C PHE A 115 -13.45 -10.33 -16.89
N ASP A 116 -14.73 -10.53 -16.59
CA ASP A 116 -15.73 -9.45 -16.43
C ASP A 116 -15.44 -8.54 -15.22
N GLU A 117 -14.65 -9.01 -14.25
CA GLU A 117 -14.31 -8.27 -13.03
C GLU A 117 -13.01 -7.45 -13.14
N ALA A 118 -12.31 -7.54 -14.28
CA ALA A 118 -11.02 -6.87 -14.50
C ALA A 118 -11.11 -5.35 -14.78
N THR A 119 -12.32 -4.79 -14.79
CA THR A 119 -12.62 -3.37 -14.99
C THR A 119 -12.54 -2.54 -13.69
#